data_AF-A0A226MAY1-F1
#
_entry.id   AF-A0A226MAY1-F1
#
_cell.length_a   1.000
_cell.length_b   1.000
_cell.length_c   1.000
_cell.angle_alpha   90.00
_cell.angle_beta   90.00
_cell.angle_gamma   90.00
#
_symmetry.space_group_name_H-M   'P 1'
#
loop_
_entity.id
_entity.type
_entity.pdbx_description
1 polymer ?
#
loop_
_entity_poly.entity_id
_entity_poly.type
_entity_poly.pdbx_seq_one_letter_code
_entity_poly.pdbx_strand_id
1 'polypeptide(L)'
;MAELCDPSGGGGSSPSPPRAPLSPQDLSQELKAFLTGSDPALGTPLCPPDHARCALRLLRRLPVARHAVLQHLAGIFDAHVCSHLRLRSELPSSSGPSSLLLPSPAPSALSEVIHEAQRLLLSFIKAKPKAWAPPLAAWAVELLGQLSSKYSGRHGARGLNELLQLWMQCEATRTLMDIYAQCLAALIASCPDACVDALLDTSVQHSPHFDWVVAHIGGSFPDTIISRVLSCGLKDFCAHGDAATAGGDKRVPKLASVVGILGHLASRHGASIKRELLRMFHDGLAPGQHKATVPFLLQLALMSPPLLGTVAAELVDSLKPPVLNQLHQRFSPLPRDELDATVALLVRLICQTAAGAYRTLQFLLDTAMPASVITLPGLALHDGVREACDRLVAALLLQLQKLVHNRGAPALGDASPRPVPIKRELLRMFHDGLAPGQHKATVLFLLQLALMSPPLLGTVAAELVDSLKPPVLNQLHQRFSPLPRDELDATVALLVRLICQTAAGAYRTLQFLLDTAMPASVITPPGLALHDGVREACDRLVAALLLQLQKLVHNRGAPALGDA
;
A
#
# COMPACT_ATOMS: atom_id res chain seq x y z
N MET A 1 -50.17 -31.48 -14.88
CA MET A 1 -50.54 -32.76 -15.50
C MET A 1 -49.43 -33.75 -15.23
N ALA A 2 -49.81 -34.95 -14.77
CA ALA A 2 -49.06 -36.16 -14.43
C ALA A 2 -47.90 -36.50 -15.42
N GLU A 3 -46.89 -37.34 -15.17
CA GLU A 3 -46.47 -38.32 -14.15
C GLU A 3 -45.03 -38.73 -14.55
N LEU A 4 -44.19 -39.26 -13.66
CA LEU A 4 -43.64 -40.63 -13.77
C LEU A 4 -42.61 -40.96 -12.67
N CYS A 5 -42.77 -42.18 -12.16
CA CYS A 5 -42.24 -42.81 -10.96
C CYS A 5 -40.72 -43.11 -10.88
N ASP A 6 -40.29 -43.24 -9.61
CA ASP A 6 -39.13 -44.00 -9.09
C ASP A 6 -39.13 -45.50 -9.44
N PRO A 7 -38.01 -46.20 -9.15
CA PRO A 7 -38.09 -47.44 -8.38
C PRO A 7 -37.18 -47.47 -7.13
N SER A 8 -37.58 -48.33 -6.20
CA SER A 8 -37.24 -48.40 -4.78
C SER A 8 -35.97 -49.20 -4.43
N GLY A 9 -35.37 -48.90 -3.27
CA GLY A 9 -34.43 -49.76 -2.54
C GLY A 9 -34.24 -49.28 -1.09
N GLY A 10 -34.70 -50.08 -0.11
CA GLY A 10 -34.92 -49.68 1.29
C GLY A 10 -33.73 -49.79 2.24
N GLY A 11 -33.86 -49.13 3.40
CA GLY A 11 -32.90 -49.21 4.51
C GLY A 11 -33.20 -48.23 5.66
N GLY A 12 -34.18 -48.59 6.50
CA GLY A 12 -34.47 -48.12 7.87
C GLY A 12 -33.82 -46.85 8.46
N SER A 13 -34.60 -45.77 8.53
CA SER A 13 -34.62 -44.86 9.69
C SER A 13 -35.98 -44.16 9.72
N SER A 14 -36.68 -44.24 10.86
CA SER A 14 -38.04 -43.75 11.08
C SER A 14 -38.32 -42.37 10.45
N PRO A 15 -39.21 -42.25 9.45
CA PRO A 15 -39.54 -40.95 8.88
C PRO A 15 -40.45 -40.20 9.86
N SER A 16 -40.08 -38.96 10.14
CA SER A 16 -40.99 -37.97 10.74
C SER A 16 -42.31 -37.95 9.93
N PRO A 17 -43.47 -37.74 10.58
CA PRO A 17 -44.74 -37.86 9.90
C PRO A 17 -44.79 -36.88 8.71
N PRO A 18 -45.31 -37.31 7.54
CA PRO A 18 -45.46 -36.43 6.40
C PRO A 18 -46.36 -35.26 6.80
N ARG A 19 -45.81 -34.04 6.71
CA ARG A 19 -46.58 -32.81 6.92
C ARG A 19 -47.79 -32.82 5.99
N ALA A 20 -48.99 -32.71 6.56
CA ALA A 20 -50.24 -32.68 5.83
C ALA A 20 -50.22 -31.62 4.70
N PRO A 21 -50.80 -31.90 3.52
CA PRO A 21 -50.96 -30.92 2.47
C PRO A 21 -51.84 -29.76 2.98
N LEU A 22 -51.32 -28.55 2.88
CA LEU A 22 -51.86 -27.33 3.50
C LEU A 22 -53.12 -26.83 2.79
N SER A 23 -54.04 -26.23 3.56
CA SER A 23 -55.24 -25.60 3.02
C SER A 23 -54.90 -24.22 2.40
N PRO A 24 -55.47 -23.86 1.24
CA PRO A 24 -55.26 -22.55 0.61
C PRO A 24 -55.81 -21.39 1.46
N GLN A 25 -56.73 -21.67 2.39
CA GLN A 25 -57.31 -20.70 3.31
C GLN A 25 -56.29 -20.19 4.34
N ASP A 26 -55.44 -21.08 4.86
CA ASP A 26 -54.41 -20.71 5.85
C ASP A 26 -53.35 -19.76 5.25
N LEU A 27 -52.97 -20.00 3.99
CA LEU A 27 -52.02 -19.13 3.28
C LEU A 27 -52.64 -17.75 3.00
N SER A 28 -53.93 -17.71 2.62
CA SER A 28 -54.63 -16.44 2.40
C SER A 28 -54.74 -15.62 3.69
N GLN A 29 -54.94 -16.27 4.84
CA GLN A 29 -54.98 -15.59 6.14
C GLN A 29 -53.61 -15.04 6.53
N GLU A 30 -52.53 -15.81 6.35
CA GLU A 30 -51.17 -15.32 6.61
C GLU A 30 -50.78 -14.16 5.69
N LEU A 31 -51.15 -14.22 4.40
CA LEU A 31 -50.92 -13.12 3.48
C LEU A 31 -51.69 -11.86 3.91
N LYS A 32 -52.97 -12.02 4.28
CA LYS A 32 -53.78 -10.91 4.78
C LYS A 32 -53.16 -10.31 6.04
N ALA A 33 -52.75 -11.13 7.00
CA ALA A 33 -52.10 -10.71 8.23
C ALA A 33 -50.81 -9.91 7.97
N PHE A 34 -49.99 -10.37 7.02
CA PHE A 34 -48.77 -9.68 6.63
C PHE A 34 -49.05 -8.32 5.99
N LEU A 35 -50.04 -8.24 5.09
CA LEU A 35 -50.39 -7.01 4.37
C LEU A 35 -51.06 -5.97 5.28
N THR A 36 -51.92 -6.40 6.19
CA THR A 36 -52.63 -5.49 7.11
C THR A 36 -51.80 -5.13 8.34
N GLY A 37 -50.82 -5.94 8.70
CA GLY A 37 -50.09 -5.81 9.96
C GLY A 37 -50.96 -6.12 11.18
N SER A 38 -52.09 -6.82 10.98
CA SER A 38 -53.08 -7.13 12.02
C SER A 38 -53.50 -8.58 11.96
N ASP A 39 -53.87 -9.16 13.10
CA ASP A 39 -54.45 -10.50 13.16
C ASP A 39 -55.77 -10.54 12.34
N PRO A 40 -55.91 -11.41 11.34
CA PRO A 40 -57.10 -11.47 10.49
C PRO A 40 -58.34 -12.01 11.21
N ALA A 41 -58.18 -12.70 12.34
CA ALA A 41 -59.27 -13.22 13.17
C ALA A 41 -59.71 -12.22 14.25
N LEU A 42 -58.76 -11.51 14.87
CA LEU A 42 -59.02 -10.61 16.00
C LEU A 42 -59.04 -9.12 15.62
N GLY A 43 -58.52 -8.75 14.45
CA GLY A 43 -58.42 -7.37 13.98
C GLY A 43 -57.39 -6.51 14.73
N THR A 44 -56.67 -7.07 15.70
CA THR A 44 -55.69 -6.37 16.53
C THR A 44 -54.37 -6.16 15.78
N PRO A 45 -53.70 -5.00 15.94
CA PRO A 45 -52.40 -4.77 15.32
C PRO A 45 -51.36 -5.73 15.91
N LEU A 46 -50.58 -6.37 15.04
CA LEU A 46 -49.50 -7.25 15.44
C LEU A 46 -48.36 -6.40 16.01
N CYS A 47 -47.74 -6.89 17.08
CA CYS A 47 -46.50 -6.27 17.54
C CYS A 47 -45.38 -6.49 16.50
N PRO A 48 -44.36 -5.60 16.43
CA PRO A 48 -43.29 -5.71 15.44
C PRO A 48 -42.63 -7.11 15.34
N PRO A 49 -42.28 -7.80 16.45
CA PRO A 49 -41.70 -9.15 16.34
C PRO A 49 -42.70 -10.21 15.84
N ASP A 50 -43.99 -10.09 16.15
CA ASP A 50 -45.01 -11.03 15.65
C ASP A 50 -45.32 -10.82 14.17
N HIS A 51 -45.34 -9.57 13.71
CA HIS A 51 -45.46 -9.23 12.29
C HIS A 51 -44.26 -9.78 11.51
N ALA A 52 -43.05 -9.67 12.07
CA ALA A 52 -41.84 -10.26 11.48
C ALA A 52 -41.91 -11.79 11.40
N ARG A 53 -42.34 -12.45 12.47
CA ARG A 53 -42.54 -13.91 12.48
C ARG A 53 -43.59 -14.35 11.47
N CYS A 54 -44.65 -13.57 11.27
CA CYS A 54 -45.62 -13.76 10.19
C CYS A 54 -44.95 -13.67 8.82
N ALA A 55 -44.12 -12.64 8.58
CA ALA A 55 -43.38 -12.47 7.33
C ALA A 55 -42.41 -13.65 7.07
N LEU A 56 -41.72 -14.15 8.09
CA LEU A 56 -40.83 -15.31 7.98
C LEU A 56 -41.59 -16.61 7.68
N ARG A 57 -42.79 -16.80 8.24
CA ARG A 57 -43.68 -17.92 7.90
C ARG A 57 -44.16 -17.82 6.44
N LEU A 58 -44.54 -16.63 6.01
CA LEU A 58 -44.95 -16.37 4.62
C LEU A 58 -43.80 -16.68 3.65
N LEU A 59 -42.56 -16.27 3.96
CA LEU A 59 -41.40 -16.54 3.12
C LEU A 59 -41.11 -18.03 2.94
N ARG A 60 -41.33 -18.85 3.98
CA ARG A 60 -41.21 -20.31 3.90
C ARG A 60 -42.21 -20.95 2.95
N ARG A 61 -43.41 -20.37 2.85
CA ARG A 61 -44.54 -20.95 2.13
C ARG A 61 -44.68 -20.38 0.71
N LEU A 62 -44.26 -19.12 0.52
CA LEU A 62 -44.48 -18.37 -0.71
C LEU A 62 -43.19 -17.63 -1.13
N PRO A 63 -42.28 -18.28 -1.89
CA PRO A 63 -41.03 -17.67 -2.33
C PRO A 63 -41.23 -16.40 -3.18
N VAL A 64 -42.38 -16.25 -3.86
CA VAL A 64 -42.69 -15.04 -4.63
C VAL A 64 -42.88 -13.80 -3.74
N ALA A 65 -43.19 -13.97 -2.45
CA ALA A 65 -43.28 -12.88 -1.48
C ALA A 65 -41.91 -12.38 -1.00
N ARG A 66 -40.79 -12.96 -1.48
CA ARG A 66 -39.44 -12.67 -1.00
C ARG A 66 -39.10 -11.19 -0.92
N HIS A 67 -39.40 -10.40 -1.97
CA HIS A 67 -38.99 -9.00 -1.99
C HIS A 67 -39.75 -8.19 -0.93
N ALA A 68 -41.06 -8.43 -0.78
CA ALA A 68 -41.87 -7.76 0.24
C ALA A 68 -41.44 -8.13 1.66
N VAL A 69 -41.16 -9.42 1.91
CA VAL A 69 -40.67 -9.88 3.21
C VAL A 69 -39.28 -9.30 3.51
N LEU A 70 -38.35 -9.31 2.56
CA LEU A 70 -37.01 -8.74 2.75
C LEU A 70 -37.06 -7.23 2.98
N GLN A 71 -37.96 -6.51 2.32
CA GLN A 71 -38.18 -5.09 2.57
C GLN A 71 -38.75 -4.83 3.97
N HIS A 72 -39.68 -5.67 4.44
CA HIS A 72 -40.18 -5.58 5.81
C HIS A 72 -39.07 -5.86 6.84
N LEU A 73 -38.26 -6.92 6.61
CA LEU A 73 -37.11 -7.22 7.46
C LEU A 73 -36.11 -6.05 7.47
N ALA A 74 -35.85 -5.39 6.34
CA ALA A 74 -34.96 -4.23 6.28
C ALA A 74 -35.37 -3.13 7.27
N GLY A 75 -36.68 -2.87 7.43
CA GLY A 75 -37.20 -1.94 8.43
C GLY A 75 -36.91 -2.37 9.88
N ILE A 76 -36.91 -3.67 10.17
CA ILE A 76 -36.57 -4.22 11.49
C ILE A 76 -35.09 -4.04 11.79
N PHE A 77 -34.22 -4.35 10.82
CA PHE A 77 -32.77 -4.13 10.94
C PHE A 77 -32.45 -2.64 11.15
N ASP A 78 -33.09 -1.74 10.39
CA ASP A 78 -32.97 -0.30 10.57
C ASP A 78 -33.41 0.18 11.96
N ALA A 79 -34.56 -0.28 12.45
CA ALA A 79 -35.04 0.03 13.80
C ALA A 79 -34.05 -0.43 14.88
N HIS A 80 -33.50 -1.63 14.75
CA HIS A 80 -32.51 -2.17 15.68
C HIS A 80 -31.21 -1.36 15.67
N VAL A 81 -30.68 -1.01 14.49
CA VAL A 81 -29.49 -0.15 14.34
C VAL A 81 -29.74 1.24 14.93
N CYS A 82 -30.90 1.84 14.65
CA CYS A 82 -31.29 3.13 15.18
C CYS A 82 -31.30 3.14 16.72
N SER A 83 -31.90 2.11 17.32
CA SER A 83 -31.94 1.93 18.78
C SER A 83 -30.53 1.78 19.37
N HIS A 84 -29.67 0.96 18.74
CA HIS A 84 -28.29 0.76 19.17
C HIS A 84 -27.47 2.06 19.14
N LEU A 85 -27.58 2.84 18.05
CA LEU A 85 -26.84 4.11 17.92
C LEU A 85 -27.36 5.18 18.89
N ARG A 86 -28.66 5.21 19.18
CA ARG A 86 -29.25 6.12 20.19
C ARG A 86 -28.72 5.81 21.59
N LEU A 87 -28.78 4.54 22.01
CA LEU A 87 -28.25 4.09 23.29
C LEU A 87 -26.78 4.51 23.45
N ARG A 88 -25.98 4.36 22.40
CA ARG A 88 -24.57 4.76 22.41
C ARG A 88 -24.36 6.28 22.51
N SER A 89 -25.23 7.08 21.90
CA SER A 89 -25.14 8.55 21.94
C SER A 89 -25.51 9.13 23.30
N GLU A 90 -26.30 8.41 24.10
CA GLU A 90 -26.76 8.84 25.42
C GLU A 90 -25.74 8.54 26.54
N LEU A 91 -24.68 7.76 26.25
CA LEU A 91 -23.59 7.55 27.20
C LEU A 91 -22.65 8.77 27.25
N PRO A 92 -22.39 9.34 28.45
CA PRO A 92 -21.48 10.48 28.58
C PRO A 92 -20.04 10.07 28.23
N SER A 93 -19.39 10.89 27.39
CA SER A 93 -18.02 10.74 26.87
C SER A 93 -16.90 10.84 27.92
N SER A 94 -17.22 10.77 29.21
CA SER A 94 -16.30 11.04 30.33
C SER A 94 -15.66 9.80 30.97
N SER A 95 -15.91 8.59 30.45
CA SER A 95 -15.14 7.41 30.85
C SER A 95 -14.07 7.12 29.79
N GLY A 96 -12.83 6.91 30.23
CA GLY A 96 -11.64 6.72 29.40
C GLY A 96 -11.71 5.53 28.43
N PRO A 97 -10.57 5.04 27.89
CA PRO A 97 -10.52 4.04 26.80
C PRO A 97 -11.09 2.65 27.17
N SER A 98 -11.68 2.49 28.36
CA SER A 98 -12.35 1.28 28.84
C SER A 98 -13.83 1.17 28.47
N SER A 99 -14.39 2.10 27.68
CA SER A 99 -15.81 2.04 27.26
C SER A 99 -16.11 0.95 26.20
N LEU A 100 -15.17 0.02 25.94
CA LEU A 100 -15.32 -1.14 25.06
C LEU A 100 -15.95 -2.37 25.73
N LEU A 101 -16.26 -2.30 27.03
CA LEU A 101 -16.79 -3.41 27.83
C LEU A 101 -18.15 -3.07 28.45
N LEU A 102 -19.10 -2.54 27.67
CA LEU A 102 -20.48 -2.51 28.15
C LEU A 102 -21.03 -3.95 28.25
N PRO A 103 -21.80 -4.27 29.30
CA PRO A 103 -22.59 -5.50 29.35
C PRO A 103 -23.51 -5.52 28.13
N SER A 104 -23.58 -6.66 27.45
CA SER A 104 -24.57 -6.87 26.39
C SER A 104 -25.95 -6.50 26.94
N PRO A 105 -26.71 -5.57 26.32
CA PRO A 105 -28.08 -5.36 26.71
C PRO A 105 -28.83 -6.70 26.63
N ALA A 106 -29.79 -6.91 27.53
CA ALA A 106 -30.64 -8.09 27.51
C ALA A 106 -31.20 -8.30 26.09
N PRO A 107 -31.30 -9.56 25.60
CA PRO A 107 -31.77 -9.83 24.25
C PRO A 107 -33.16 -9.20 24.07
N SER A 108 -33.26 -8.23 23.16
CA SER A 108 -34.54 -7.62 22.83
C SER A 108 -35.36 -8.60 22.00
N ALA A 109 -36.69 -8.50 22.04
CA ALA A 109 -37.56 -9.31 21.18
C ALA A 109 -37.22 -9.15 19.68
N LEU A 110 -36.65 -8.01 19.28
CA LEU A 110 -36.17 -7.79 17.91
C LEU A 110 -34.87 -8.56 17.62
N SER A 111 -33.97 -8.72 18.60
CA SER A 111 -32.75 -9.52 18.46
C SER A 111 -33.09 -11.00 18.22
N GLU A 112 -34.08 -11.56 18.92
CA GLU A 112 -34.53 -12.94 18.68
C GLU A 112 -35.03 -13.12 17.24
N VAL A 113 -35.83 -12.17 16.76
CA VAL A 113 -36.37 -12.18 15.39
C VAL A 113 -35.27 -12.05 14.35
N ILE A 114 -34.26 -11.21 14.58
CA ILE A 114 -33.09 -11.08 13.70
C ILE A 114 -32.35 -12.43 13.57
N HIS A 115 -32.13 -13.13 14.68
CA HIS A 115 -31.51 -14.45 14.67
C HIS A 115 -32.41 -15.54 14.04
N GLU A 116 -33.73 -15.47 14.22
CA GLU A 116 -34.69 -16.33 13.52
C GLU A 116 -34.65 -16.11 12.01
N ALA A 117 -34.61 -14.84 11.57
CA ALA A 117 -34.50 -14.47 10.17
C ALA A 117 -33.19 -14.96 9.57
N GLN A 118 -32.06 -14.73 10.24
CA GLN A 118 -30.74 -15.22 9.84
C GLN A 118 -30.76 -16.74 9.64
N ARG A 119 -31.19 -17.51 10.65
CA ARG A 119 -31.24 -18.98 10.56
C ARG A 119 -32.08 -19.44 9.37
N LEU A 120 -33.21 -18.78 9.12
CA LEU A 120 -34.06 -19.11 7.98
C LEU A 120 -33.37 -18.82 6.65
N LEU A 121 -32.84 -17.61 6.47
CA LEU A 121 -32.18 -17.20 5.22
C LEU A 121 -30.96 -18.07 4.93
N LEU A 122 -30.15 -18.39 5.94
CA LEU A 122 -29.02 -19.31 5.81
C LEU A 122 -29.45 -20.72 5.41
N SER A 123 -30.61 -21.19 5.89
CA SER A 123 -31.13 -22.50 5.47
C SER A 123 -31.55 -22.53 3.99
N PHE A 124 -32.07 -21.41 3.45
CA PHE A 124 -32.36 -21.30 2.02
C PHE A 124 -31.10 -21.24 1.16
N ILE A 125 -30.07 -20.51 1.61
CA ILE A 125 -28.77 -20.47 0.93
C ILE A 125 -28.18 -21.88 0.85
N LYS A 126 -28.19 -22.63 1.95
CA LYS A 126 -27.71 -24.03 1.97
C LYS A 126 -28.51 -24.95 1.05
N ALA A 127 -29.83 -24.78 1.00
CA ALA A 127 -30.70 -25.64 0.20
C ALA A 127 -30.57 -25.40 -1.31
N LYS A 128 -30.55 -24.13 -1.75
CA LYS A 128 -30.44 -23.75 -3.18
C LYS A 128 -29.58 -22.48 -3.34
N PRO A 129 -28.24 -22.59 -3.28
CA PRO A 129 -27.33 -21.44 -3.32
C PRO A 129 -27.56 -20.51 -4.52
N LYS A 130 -27.63 -21.06 -5.73
CA LYS A 130 -27.75 -20.25 -6.97
C LYS A 130 -29.03 -19.42 -7.05
N ALA A 131 -30.11 -19.84 -6.38
CA ALA A 131 -31.39 -19.14 -6.42
C ALA A 131 -31.53 -18.07 -5.32
N TRP A 132 -30.89 -18.28 -4.16
CA TRP A 132 -31.05 -17.43 -2.98
C TRP A 132 -29.84 -16.56 -2.68
N ALA A 133 -28.62 -17.03 -2.93
CA ALA A 133 -27.41 -16.29 -2.57
C ALA A 133 -27.29 -14.94 -3.32
N PRO A 134 -27.48 -14.83 -4.66
CA PRO A 134 -27.36 -13.55 -5.33
C PRO A 134 -28.37 -12.48 -4.85
N PRO A 135 -29.69 -12.73 -4.78
CA PRO A 135 -30.63 -11.71 -4.32
C PRO A 135 -30.49 -11.39 -2.82
N LEU A 136 -30.12 -12.36 -1.99
CA LEU A 136 -29.88 -12.11 -0.55
C LEU A 136 -28.58 -11.34 -0.33
N ALA A 137 -27.53 -11.61 -1.10
CA ALA A 137 -26.31 -10.83 -1.07
C ALA A 137 -26.61 -9.38 -1.43
N ALA A 138 -27.28 -9.13 -2.56
CA ALA A 138 -27.66 -7.79 -3.00
C ALA A 138 -28.49 -7.05 -1.94
N TRP A 139 -29.53 -7.69 -1.40
CA TRP A 139 -30.34 -7.11 -0.33
C TRP A 139 -29.51 -6.77 0.92
N ALA A 140 -28.62 -7.66 1.35
CA ALA A 140 -27.82 -7.46 2.56
C ALA A 140 -26.82 -6.31 2.39
N VAL A 141 -26.11 -6.22 1.25
CA VAL A 141 -25.17 -5.11 1.02
C VAL A 141 -25.89 -3.78 0.79
N GLU A 142 -26.99 -3.77 0.04
CA GLU A 142 -27.76 -2.55 -0.20
C GLU A 142 -28.30 -1.99 1.12
N LEU A 143 -28.83 -2.84 2.00
CA LEU A 143 -29.26 -2.44 3.33
C LEU A 143 -28.09 -1.92 4.18
N LEU A 144 -26.94 -2.59 4.18
CA LEU A 144 -25.74 -2.11 4.87
C LEU A 144 -25.26 -0.76 4.31
N GLY A 145 -25.37 -0.52 3.00
CA GLY A 145 -25.09 0.74 2.32
C GLY A 145 -26.02 1.85 2.79
N GLN A 146 -27.34 1.61 2.74
CA GLN A 146 -28.37 2.53 3.21
C GLN A 146 -28.18 2.89 4.69
N LEU A 147 -27.95 1.90 5.56
CA LEU A 147 -27.69 2.12 6.99
C LEU A 147 -26.43 2.97 7.19
N SER A 148 -25.34 2.62 6.49
CA SER A 148 -24.06 3.33 6.61
C SER A 148 -24.18 4.80 6.20
N SER A 149 -24.86 5.09 5.09
CA SER A 149 -25.08 6.47 4.63
C SER A 149 -26.08 7.24 5.49
N LYS A 150 -27.19 6.59 5.91
CA LYS A 150 -28.25 7.24 6.71
C LYS A 150 -27.76 7.71 8.08
N TYR A 151 -26.82 6.98 8.68
CA TYR A 151 -26.31 7.25 10.02
C TYR A 151 -24.90 7.84 10.06
N SER A 152 -24.29 8.16 8.90
CA SER A 152 -22.89 8.61 8.80
C SER A 152 -22.56 9.85 9.62
N GLY A 153 -23.51 10.78 9.77
CA GLY A 153 -23.34 12.01 10.53
C GLY A 153 -23.61 11.89 12.04
N ARG A 154 -24.08 10.72 12.52
CA ARG A 154 -24.49 10.54 13.92
C ARG A 154 -23.39 9.95 14.82
N HIS A 155 -22.25 9.62 14.24
CA HIS A 155 -21.12 9.04 14.94
C HIS A 155 -19.85 9.85 14.71
N GLY A 156 -19.06 10.05 15.77
CA GLY A 156 -17.77 10.77 15.69
C GLY A 156 -16.61 9.95 15.13
N ALA A 157 -16.86 8.74 14.61
CA ALA A 157 -15.84 7.81 14.15
C ALA A 157 -15.02 8.41 12.99
N ARG A 158 -13.69 8.41 13.14
CA ARG A 158 -12.74 8.92 12.17
C ARG A 158 -11.94 7.75 11.59
N GLY A 159 -12.10 7.55 10.28
CA GLY A 159 -11.37 6.54 9.54
C GLY A 159 -11.94 5.12 9.63
N LEU A 160 -11.41 4.26 8.78
CA LEU A 160 -12.00 2.97 8.43
C LEU A 160 -12.07 1.97 9.59
N ASN A 161 -11.05 1.93 10.45
CA ASN A 161 -10.99 0.98 11.56
C ASN A 161 -12.03 1.32 12.65
N GLU A 162 -12.18 2.60 12.99
CA GLU A 162 -13.19 3.04 13.96
C GLU A 162 -14.61 2.79 13.46
N LEU A 163 -14.86 3.04 12.16
CA LEU A 163 -16.13 2.69 11.52
C LEU A 163 -16.41 1.18 11.60
N LEU A 164 -15.42 0.36 11.24
CA LEU A 164 -15.56 -1.10 11.32
C LEU A 164 -15.87 -1.55 12.74
N GLN A 165 -15.16 -1.04 13.75
CA GLN A 165 -15.44 -1.38 15.15
C GLN A 165 -16.83 -0.93 15.61
N LEU A 166 -17.25 0.30 15.25
CA LEU A 166 -18.57 0.82 15.55
C LEU A 166 -19.67 -0.08 14.97
N TRP A 167 -19.59 -0.37 13.68
CA TRP A 167 -20.62 -1.15 12.99
C TRP A 167 -20.61 -2.60 13.42
N MET A 168 -19.45 -3.21 13.68
CA MET A 168 -19.37 -4.59 14.15
C MET A 168 -19.79 -4.76 15.61
N GLN A 169 -19.98 -3.69 16.39
CA GLN A 169 -20.57 -3.77 17.74
C GLN A 169 -22.09 -3.92 17.71
N CYS A 170 -22.76 -3.51 16.63
CA CYS A 170 -24.20 -3.72 16.46
C CYS A 170 -24.50 -5.14 15.95
N GLU A 171 -25.44 -5.83 16.59
CA GLU A 171 -25.79 -7.21 16.25
C GLU A 171 -26.49 -7.34 14.89
N ALA A 172 -27.36 -6.38 14.56
CA ALA A 172 -28.08 -6.35 13.30
C ALA A 172 -27.12 -6.29 12.10
N THR A 173 -26.13 -5.41 12.15
CA THR A 173 -25.10 -5.30 11.10
C THR A 173 -24.18 -6.51 11.05
N ARG A 174 -23.78 -7.08 12.19
CA ARG A 174 -23.04 -8.36 12.21
C ARG A 174 -23.82 -9.48 11.53
N THR A 175 -25.13 -9.54 11.77
CA THR A 175 -26.02 -10.54 11.18
C THR A 175 -26.15 -10.36 9.67
N LEU A 176 -26.32 -9.13 9.18
CA LEU A 176 -26.31 -8.85 7.73
C LEU A 176 -24.98 -9.22 7.08
N MET A 177 -23.86 -8.91 7.76
CA MET A 177 -22.53 -9.25 7.29
C MET A 177 -22.34 -10.76 7.18
N ASP A 178 -22.79 -11.53 8.17
CA ASP A 178 -22.75 -13.00 8.13
C ASP A 178 -23.61 -13.57 6.99
N ILE A 179 -24.84 -13.07 6.81
CA ILE A 179 -25.71 -13.49 5.69
C ILE A 179 -24.99 -13.27 4.35
N TYR A 180 -24.39 -12.09 4.15
CA TYR A 180 -23.65 -11.80 2.92
C TYR A 180 -22.43 -12.70 2.76
N ALA A 181 -21.61 -12.87 3.81
CA ALA A 181 -20.42 -13.71 3.77
C ALA A 181 -20.77 -15.17 3.42
N GLN A 182 -21.89 -15.69 3.93
CA GLN A 182 -22.39 -17.02 3.62
C GLN A 182 -22.92 -17.12 2.18
N CYS A 183 -23.54 -16.07 1.64
CA CYS A 183 -23.92 -16.01 0.22
C CYS A 183 -22.69 -16.10 -0.68
N LEU A 184 -21.65 -15.31 -0.37
CA LEU A 184 -20.41 -15.30 -1.13
C LEU A 184 -19.67 -16.65 -1.01
N ALA A 185 -19.53 -17.20 0.21
CA ALA A 185 -18.91 -18.50 0.43
C ALA A 185 -19.61 -19.63 -0.33
N ALA A 186 -20.94 -19.62 -0.40
CA ALA A 186 -21.71 -20.63 -1.12
C ALA A 186 -21.51 -20.58 -2.65
N LEU A 187 -21.07 -19.43 -3.19
CA LEU A 187 -20.86 -19.22 -4.63
C LEU A 187 -19.40 -19.09 -5.04
N ILE A 188 -18.46 -18.96 -4.10
CA ILE A 188 -17.05 -18.62 -4.36
C ILE A 188 -16.36 -19.58 -5.34
N ALA A 189 -16.71 -20.86 -5.29
CA ALA A 189 -16.14 -21.90 -6.15
C ALA A 189 -16.82 -22.02 -7.53
N SER A 190 -17.96 -21.35 -7.75
CA SER A 190 -18.76 -21.53 -8.97
C SER A 190 -18.93 -20.23 -9.76
N CYS A 191 -19.56 -19.21 -9.17
CA CYS A 191 -19.77 -17.92 -9.79
C CYS A 191 -20.06 -16.86 -8.71
N PRO A 192 -19.02 -16.29 -8.07
CA PRO A 192 -19.20 -15.24 -7.06
C PRO A 192 -19.59 -13.88 -7.65
N ASP A 193 -19.52 -13.73 -8.97
CA ASP A 193 -19.60 -12.46 -9.68
C ASP A 193 -20.83 -11.63 -9.29
N ALA A 194 -22.03 -12.23 -9.27
CA ALA A 194 -23.24 -11.50 -8.88
C ALA A 194 -23.19 -10.93 -7.44
N CYS A 195 -22.57 -11.63 -6.50
CA CYS A 195 -22.42 -11.13 -5.13
C CYS A 195 -21.39 -10.00 -5.06
N VAL A 196 -20.26 -10.17 -5.76
CA VAL A 196 -19.17 -9.19 -5.77
C VAL A 196 -19.58 -7.92 -6.52
N ASP A 197 -20.28 -8.06 -7.64
CA ASP A 197 -20.80 -6.93 -8.43
C ASP A 197 -21.80 -6.13 -7.58
N ALA A 198 -22.73 -6.80 -6.89
CA ALA A 198 -23.64 -6.12 -5.97
C ALA A 198 -22.91 -5.36 -4.85
N LEU A 199 -21.84 -5.93 -4.27
CA LEU A 199 -21.01 -5.28 -3.26
C LEU A 199 -20.32 -4.03 -3.81
N LEU A 200 -19.69 -4.13 -4.98
CA LEU A 200 -18.95 -3.04 -5.59
C LEU A 200 -19.87 -1.94 -6.12
N ASP A 201 -21.02 -2.29 -6.72
CA ASP A 201 -22.03 -1.33 -7.15
C ASP A 201 -22.61 -0.55 -5.97
N THR A 202 -22.85 -1.22 -4.84
CA THR A 202 -23.26 -0.57 -3.59
C THR A 202 -22.16 0.33 -3.05
N SER A 203 -20.89 -0.11 -3.12
CA SER A 203 -19.74 0.70 -2.72
C SER A 203 -19.65 1.98 -3.54
N VAL A 204 -19.84 1.94 -4.86
CA VAL A 204 -19.84 3.15 -5.70
C VAL A 204 -20.90 4.17 -5.26
N GLN A 205 -22.05 3.69 -4.78
CA GLN A 205 -23.17 4.56 -4.35
C GLN A 205 -22.97 5.14 -2.93
N HIS A 206 -22.40 4.36 -2.02
CA HIS A 206 -22.37 4.67 -0.58
C HIS A 206 -20.98 4.98 0.00
N SER A 207 -19.93 4.97 -0.83
CA SER A 207 -18.58 5.41 -0.41
C SER A 207 -18.57 6.88 0.04
N PRO A 208 -17.76 7.25 1.05
CA PRO A 208 -16.81 6.42 1.80
C PRO A 208 -17.45 5.68 2.99
N HIS A 209 -18.74 5.91 3.27
CA HIS A 209 -19.40 5.41 4.48
C HIS A 209 -19.59 3.89 4.48
N PHE A 210 -19.54 3.26 3.32
CA PHE A 210 -19.67 1.81 3.14
C PHE A 210 -18.33 1.06 3.03
N ASP A 211 -17.20 1.77 2.92
CA ASP A 211 -15.87 1.17 2.70
C ASP A 211 -15.51 0.09 3.74
N TRP A 212 -16.02 0.23 4.97
CA TRP A 212 -15.80 -0.71 6.05
C TRP A 212 -16.38 -2.11 5.73
N VAL A 213 -17.46 -2.19 4.95
CA VAL A 213 -18.06 -3.46 4.52
C VAL A 213 -17.13 -4.15 3.54
N VAL A 214 -16.65 -3.43 2.52
CA VAL A 214 -15.72 -3.97 1.53
C VAL A 214 -14.42 -4.42 2.19
N ALA A 215 -13.89 -3.63 3.14
CA ALA A 215 -12.71 -3.98 3.91
C ALA A 215 -12.92 -5.21 4.80
N HIS A 216 -14.08 -5.32 5.46
CA HIS A 216 -14.40 -6.48 6.30
C HIS A 216 -14.53 -7.78 5.47
N ILE A 217 -15.30 -7.74 4.38
CA ILE A 217 -15.45 -8.89 3.48
C ILE A 217 -14.13 -9.23 2.80
N GLY A 218 -13.33 -8.23 2.41
CA GLY A 218 -12.00 -8.43 1.86
C GLY A 218 -11.04 -9.12 2.84
N GLY A 219 -11.26 -9.03 4.15
CA GLY A 219 -10.51 -9.81 5.14
C GLY A 219 -10.83 -11.31 5.09
N SER A 220 -12.10 -11.65 4.82
CA SER A 220 -12.56 -13.05 4.73
C SER A 220 -12.29 -13.67 3.35
N PHE A 221 -12.31 -12.86 2.28
CA PHE A 221 -12.14 -13.31 0.89
C PHE A 221 -11.11 -12.45 0.14
N PRO A 222 -9.85 -12.39 0.61
CA PRO A 222 -8.87 -11.43 0.12
C PRO A 222 -8.60 -11.56 -1.37
N ASP A 223 -8.40 -12.78 -1.88
CA ASP A 223 -8.00 -12.99 -3.27
C ASP A 223 -9.07 -12.52 -4.26
N THR A 224 -10.34 -12.75 -3.95
CA THR A 224 -11.47 -12.34 -4.80
C THR A 224 -11.71 -10.84 -4.71
N ILE A 225 -11.73 -10.26 -3.51
CA ILE A 225 -12.08 -8.86 -3.31
C ILE A 225 -10.95 -7.93 -3.74
N ILE A 226 -9.69 -8.25 -3.42
CA ILE A 226 -8.54 -7.42 -3.81
C ILE A 226 -8.47 -7.28 -5.34
N SER A 227 -8.57 -8.38 -6.08
CA SER A 227 -8.57 -8.38 -7.55
C SER A 227 -9.70 -7.51 -8.12
N ARG A 228 -10.90 -7.62 -7.56
CA ARG A 228 -12.10 -6.92 -8.04
C ARG A 228 -12.10 -5.44 -7.67
N VAL A 229 -11.65 -5.07 -6.47
CA VAL A 229 -11.45 -3.67 -6.05
C VAL A 229 -10.40 -2.98 -6.91
N LEU A 230 -9.27 -3.64 -7.19
CA LEU A 230 -8.23 -3.08 -8.08
C LEU A 230 -8.74 -2.90 -9.51
N SER A 231 -9.47 -3.90 -10.04
CA SER A 231 -10.05 -3.83 -11.39
C SER A 231 -11.10 -2.72 -11.51
N CYS A 232 -11.95 -2.56 -10.50
CA CYS A 232 -12.93 -1.47 -10.42
C CYS A 232 -12.22 -0.10 -10.32
N GLY A 233 -11.23 0.02 -9.45
CA GLY A 233 -10.42 1.23 -9.31
C GLY A 233 -9.68 1.62 -10.59
N LEU A 234 -9.13 0.63 -11.32
CA LEU A 234 -8.47 0.86 -12.61
C LEU A 234 -9.48 1.31 -13.68
N LYS A 235 -10.65 0.67 -13.76
CA LYS A 235 -11.71 1.06 -14.70
C LYS A 235 -12.16 2.51 -14.45
N ASP A 236 -12.37 2.87 -13.18
CA ASP A 236 -12.70 4.24 -12.78
C ASP A 236 -11.55 5.20 -13.09
N PHE A 237 -10.30 4.82 -12.83
CA PHE A 237 -9.13 5.63 -13.17
C PHE A 237 -9.01 5.88 -14.69
N CYS A 238 -9.21 4.85 -15.51
CA CYS A 238 -9.21 4.94 -16.98
C CYS A 238 -10.33 5.84 -17.50
N ALA A 239 -11.56 5.67 -17.01
CA ALA A 239 -12.72 6.45 -17.47
C ALA A 239 -12.58 7.97 -17.22
N HIS A 240 -11.68 8.36 -16.31
CA HIS A 240 -11.43 9.74 -15.95
C HIS A 240 -10.00 10.19 -16.33
N GLY A 241 -9.21 9.33 -16.99
CA GLY A 241 -7.80 9.53 -17.33
C GLY A 241 -7.57 10.56 -18.45
N ASP A 242 -8.51 10.67 -19.41
CA ASP A 242 -8.42 11.66 -20.50
C ASP A 242 -8.71 13.10 -20.03
N ALA A 243 -9.23 13.27 -18.80
CA ALA A 243 -9.48 14.58 -18.20
C ALA A 243 -8.32 15.07 -17.30
N ALA A 244 -7.13 14.46 -17.37
CA ALA A 244 -5.93 14.84 -16.60
C ALA A 244 -5.57 16.34 -16.71
N THR A 245 -6.03 17.03 -17.76
CA THR A 245 -5.73 18.44 -18.04
C THR A 245 -6.80 19.45 -17.58
N ALA A 246 -7.96 19.03 -17.07
CA ALA A 246 -9.04 19.97 -16.69
C ALA A 246 -9.75 19.60 -15.37
N GLY A 247 -9.51 20.39 -14.31
CA GLY A 247 -10.42 20.56 -13.17
C GLY A 247 -10.32 19.52 -12.02
N GLY A 248 -10.02 20.03 -10.82
CA GLY A 248 -9.80 19.27 -9.59
C GLY A 248 -11.04 18.85 -8.78
N ASP A 249 -10.74 18.30 -7.61
CA ASP A 249 -11.57 17.89 -6.47
C ASP A 249 -12.53 16.68 -6.56
N LYS A 250 -13.15 16.36 -7.70
CA LYS A 250 -14.06 15.17 -7.74
C LYS A 250 -13.36 13.81 -7.85
N ARG A 251 -12.06 13.78 -8.17
CA ARG A 251 -11.25 12.56 -8.42
C ARG A 251 -10.70 11.89 -7.16
N VAL A 252 -10.51 12.67 -6.10
CA VAL A 252 -9.83 12.26 -4.87
C VAL A 252 -10.64 11.28 -3.99
N PRO A 253 -11.99 11.37 -3.88
CA PRO A 253 -12.74 10.55 -2.92
C PRO A 253 -12.73 9.05 -3.24
N LYS A 254 -12.93 8.66 -4.51
CA LYS A 254 -13.03 7.25 -4.91
C LYS A 254 -11.69 6.53 -4.82
N LEU A 255 -10.62 7.18 -5.28
CA LEU A 255 -9.27 6.63 -5.16
C LEU A 255 -8.83 6.56 -3.69
N ALA A 256 -9.22 7.53 -2.86
CA ALA A 256 -9.00 7.47 -1.41
C ALA A 256 -9.73 6.30 -0.75
N SER A 257 -10.94 5.95 -1.20
CA SER A 257 -11.67 4.75 -0.75
C SER A 257 -10.91 3.46 -1.11
N VAL A 258 -10.51 3.30 -2.38
CA VAL A 258 -9.69 2.14 -2.82
C VAL A 258 -8.41 2.02 -2.00
N VAL A 259 -7.70 3.14 -1.80
CA VAL A 259 -6.49 3.21 -0.97
C VAL A 259 -6.78 2.86 0.49
N GLY A 260 -7.88 3.35 1.06
CA GLY A 260 -8.29 3.07 2.44
C GLY A 260 -8.59 1.60 2.66
N ILE A 261 -9.36 0.99 1.76
CA ILE A 261 -9.71 -0.44 1.78
C ILE A 261 -8.45 -1.31 1.68
N LEU A 262 -7.65 -1.10 0.63
CA LEU A 262 -6.43 -1.89 0.41
C LEU A 262 -5.39 -1.65 1.51
N GLY A 263 -5.26 -0.42 2.00
CA GLY A 263 -4.38 -0.08 3.12
C GLY A 263 -4.77 -0.82 4.41
N HIS A 264 -6.06 -0.98 4.69
CA HIS A 264 -6.53 -1.80 5.81
C HIS A 264 -6.18 -3.27 5.62
N LEU A 265 -6.45 -3.81 4.43
CA LEU A 265 -6.19 -5.22 4.10
C LEU A 265 -4.68 -5.56 4.11
N ALA A 266 -3.80 -4.61 3.78
CA ALA A 266 -2.36 -4.81 3.73
C ALA A 266 -1.76 -5.31 5.05
N SER A 267 -2.35 -4.93 6.19
CA SER A 267 -1.87 -5.35 7.51
C SER A 267 -1.98 -6.86 7.77
N ARG A 268 -2.96 -7.55 7.16
CA ARG A 268 -3.23 -8.98 7.38
C ARG A 268 -3.04 -9.83 6.13
N HIS A 269 -3.27 -9.25 4.96
CA HIS A 269 -3.28 -9.94 3.67
C HIS A 269 -2.27 -9.34 2.69
N GLY A 270 -1.14 -8.85 3.21
CA GLY A 270 -0.07 -8.25 2.39
C GLY A 270 0.42 -9.16 1.26
N ALA A 271 0.51 -10.47 1.49
CA ALA A 271 0.91 -11.44 0.45
C ALA A 271 -0.10 -11.52 -0.72
N SER A 272 -1.40 -11.54 -0.44
CA SER A 272 -2.45 -11.52 -1.46
C SER A 272 -2.44 -10.22 -2.25
N ILE A 273 -2.31 -9.07 -1.56
CA ILE A 273 -2.20 -7.75 -2.20
C ILE A 273 -0.98 -7.70 -3.12
N LYS A 274 0.18 -8.13 -2.62
CA LYS A 274 1.42 -8.17 -3.39
C LYS A 274 1.27 -8.99 -4.66
N ARG A 275 0.78 -10.23 -4.54
CA ARG A 275 0.57 -11.13 -5.68
C ARG A 275 -0.31 -10.48 -6.74
N GLU A 276 -1.40 -9.86 -6.31
CA GLU A 276 -2.36 -9.26 -7.22
C GLU A 276 -1.85 -7.96 -7.88
N LEU A 277 -1.16 -7.09 -7.12
CA LEU A 277 -0.52 -5.89 -7.67
C LEU A 277 0.58 -6.25 -8.68
N LEU A 278 1.40 -7.26 -8.40
CA LEU A 278 2.43 -7.74 -9.33
C LEU A 278 1.81 -8.40 -10.57
N ARG A 279 0.74 -9.20 -10.39
CA ARG A 279 -0.03 -9.76 -11.51
C ARG A 279 -0.55 -8.66 -12.43
N MET A 280 -1.24 -7.67 -11.85
CA MET A 280 -1.78 -6.53 -12.60
C MET A 280 -0.69 -5.69 -13.27
N PHE A 281 0.47 -5.54 -12.62
CA PHE A 281 1.63 -4.88 -13.21
C PHE A 281 2.12 -5.62 -14.46
N HIS A 282 2.35 -6.94 -14.37
CA HIS A 282 2.78 -7.75 -15.51
C HIS A 282 1.74 -7.79 -16.63
N ASP A 283 0.45 -7.93 -16.27
CA ASP A 283 -0.64 -7.87 -17.23
C ASP A 283 -0.67 -6.51 -17.94
N GLY A 284 -0.46 -5.40 -17.21
CA GLY A 284 -0.40 -4.05 -17.78
C GLY A 284 0.75 -3.78 -18.75
N LEU A 285 1.80 -4.61 -18.71
CA LEU A 285 2.94 -4.55 -19.64
C LEU A 285 2.68 -5.37 -20.93
N ALA A 286 1.73 -6.30 -20.92
CA ALA A 286 1.41 -7.11 -22.08
C ALA A 286 0.82 -6.25 -23.23
N PRO A 287 1.12 -6.57 -24.50
CA PRO A 287 0.58 -5.84 -25.65
C PRO A 287 -0.96 -5.96 -25.69
N GLY A 288 -1.65 -4.84 -25.93
CA GLY A 288 -3.11 -4.77 -25.97
C GLY A 288 -3.81 -4.45 -24.65
N GLN A 289 -3.08 -4.32 -23.54
CA GLN A 289 -3.64 -3.98 -22.22
C GLN A 289 -3.67 -2.47 -21.94
N HIS A 290 -4.51 -2.07 -20.98
CA HIS A 290 -4.76 -0.67 -20.63
C HIS A 290 -3.47 0.12 -20.34
N LYS A 291 -3.24 1.21 -21.06
CA LYS A 291 -2.05 2.08 -20.89
C LYS A 291 -1.95 2.70 -19.49
N ALA A 292 -3.08 2.87 -18.82
CA ALA A 292 -3.17 3.51 -17.51
C ALA A 292 -2.86 2.60 -16.32
N THR A 293 -2.64 1.28 -16.53
CA THR A 293 -2.39 0.33 -15.42
C THR A 293 -1.17 0.69 -14.59
N VAL A 294 -0.03 0.98 -15.23
CA VAL A 294 1.20 1.35 -14.49
C VAL A 294 1.03 2.69 -13.76
N PRO A 295 0.54 3.78 -14.39
CA PRO A 295 0.22 5.02 -13.67
C PRO A 295 -0.73 4.84 -12.48
N PHE A 296 -1.78 4.02 -12.63
CA PHE A 296 -2.72 3.71 -11.56
C PHE A 296 -2.03 3.05 -10.36
N LEU A 297 -1.21 2.02 -10.60
CA LEU A 297 -0.49 1.30 -9.54
C LEU A 297 0.51 2.21 -8.81
N LEU A 298 1.23 3.07 -9.55
CA LEU A 298 2.16 4.03 -8.95
C LEU A 298 1.42 5.06 -8.08
N GLN A 299 0.24 5.51 -8.51
CA GLN A 299 -0.59 6.43 -7.75
C GLN A 299 -1.13 5.78 -6.46
N LEU A 300 -1.56 4.51 -6.51
CA LEU A 300 -1.97 3.76 -5.31
C LEU A 300 -0.82 3.65 -4.30
N ALA A 301 0.38 3.32 -4.77
CA ALA A 301 1.56 3.22 -3.92
C ALA A 301 1.92 4.56 -3.28
N LEU A 302 1.77 5.68 -4.00
CA LEU A 302 2.05 7.02 -3.47
C LEU A 302 1.07 7.40 -2.35
N MET A 303 -0.20 7.05 -2.52
CA MET A 303 -1.25 7.42 -1.57
C MET A 303 -1.26 6.52 -0.33
N SER A 304 -0.59 5.37 -0.36
CA SER A 304 -0.65 4.37 0.71
C SER A 304 0.74 3.81 1.10
N PRO A 305 1.36 4.35 2.17
CA PRO A 305 2.61 3.81 2.69
C PRO A 305 2.55 2.30 3.03
N PRO A 306 1.45 1.74 3.57
CA PRO A 306 1.32 0.29 3.77
C PRO A 306 1.40 -0.53 2.47
N LEU A 307 0.77 -0.05 1.39
CA LEU A 307 0.83 -0.73 0.09
C LEU A 307 2.23 -0.64 -0.51
N LEU A 308 2.86 0.54 -0.44
CA LEU A 308 4.24 0.72 -0.87
C LEU A 308 5.18 -0.23 -0.12
N GLY A 309 5.07 -0.30 1.21
CA GLY A 309 5.90 -1.19 2.03
C GLY A 309 5.70 -2.68 1.70
N THR A 310 4.49 -3.08 1.30
CA THR A 310 4.15 -4.46 0.93
C THR A 310 4.81 -4.89 -0.39
N VAL A 311 5.00 -3.97 -1.33
CA VAL A 311 5.50 -4.28 -2.69
C VAL A 311 6.97 -3.91 -2.88
N ALA A 312 7.44 -2.82 -2.27
CA ALA A 312 8.74 -2.24 -2.57
C ALA A 312 9.93 -3.16 -2.28
N ALA A 313 9.83 -4.03 -1.27
CA ALA A 313 10.92 -4.92 -0.88
C ALA A 313 11.26 -6.00 -1.93
N GLU A 314 10.28 -6.40 -2.73
CA GLU A 314 10.39 -7.49 -3.71
C GLU A 314 10.11 -7.03 -5.14
N LEU A 315 9.80 -5.74 -5.33
CA LEU A 315 9.67 -5.14 -6.65
C LEU A 315 10.95 -5.34 -7.47
N VAL A 316 12.12 -5.18 -6.84
CA VAL A 316 13.42 -5.37 -7.48
C VAL A 316 13.58 -6.78 -8.07
N ASP A 317 13.08 -7.81 -7.37
CA ASP A 317 13.15 -9.20 -7.84
C ASP A 317 12.29 -9.46 -9.10
N SER A 318 11.27 -8.61 -9.31
CA SER A 318 10.40 -8.65 -10.49
C SER A 318 10.93 -7.83 -11.67
N LEU A 319 11.84 -6.88 -11.45
CA LEU A 319 12.42 -5.98 -12.47
C LEU A 319 13.56 -6.66 -13.25
N LYS A 320 13.29 -7.83 -13.82
CA LYS A 320 14.24 -8.53 -14.69
C LYS A 320 14.40 -7.80 -16.04
N PRO A 321 15.52 -7.97 -16.76
CA PRO A 321 15.75 -7.32 -18.06
C PRO A 321 14.60 -7.37 -19.08
N PRO A 322 13.85 -8.48 -19.28
CA PRO A 322 12.69 -8.46 -20.18
C PRO A 322 11.58 -7.50 -19.72
N VAL A 323 11.34 -7.38 -18.42
CA VAL A 323 10.34 -6.48 -17.84
C VAL A 323 10.77 -5.01 -18.02
N LEU A 324 12.06 -4.72 -17.84
CA LEU A 324 12.62 -3.38 -18.06
C LEU A 324 12.52 -2.96 -19.53
N ASN A 325 12.82 -3.87 -20.45
CA ASN A 325 12.67 -3.60 -21.88
C ASN A 325 11.20 -3.37 -22.26
N GLN A 326 10.26 -4.12 -21.68
CA GLN A 326 8.81 -3.89 -21.85
C GLN A 326 8.39 -2.52 -21.30
N LEU A 327 8.85 -2.13 -20.11
CA LEU A 327 8.62 -0.80 -19.56
C LEU A 327 9.13 0.28 -20.52
N HIS A 328 10.37 0.16 -21.00
CA HIS A 328 10.92 1.11 -21.97
C HIS A 328 10.05 1.23 -23.23
N GLN A 329 9.62 0.11 -23.80
CA GLN A 329 8.71 0.12 -24.96
C GLN A 329 7.38 0.83 -24.66
N ARG A 330 6.84 0.68 -23.46
CA ARG A 330 5.57 1.32 -23.05
C ARG A 330 5.68 2.82 -22.80
N PHE A 331 6.80 3.27 -22.24
CA PHE A 331 7.02 4.68 -21.90
C PHE A 331 7.72 5.47 -23.02
N SER A 332 8.42 4.82 -23.96
CA SER A 332 9.09 5.49 -25.08
C SER A 332 8.20 6.35 -25.99
N PRO A 333 6.91 6.04 -26.27
CA PRO A 333 6.07 6.89 -27.10
C PRO A 333 5.41 8.05 -26.34
N LEU A 334 5.61 8.17 -25.03
CA LEU A 334 4.97 9.21 -24.23
C LEU A 334 5.64 10.58 -24.42
N PRO A 335 4.88 11.69 -24.31
CA PRO A 335 5.44 13.03 -24.29
C PRO A 335 6.45 13.20 -23.15
N ARG A 336 7.45 14.07 -23.38
CA ARG A 336 8.52 14.33 -22.41
C ARG A 336 7.98 14.80 -21.05
N ASP A 337 6.94 15.63 -21.05
CA ASP A 337 6.34 16.16 -19.81
C ASP A 337 5.71 15.05 -18.95
N GLU A 338 5.08 14.04 -19.57
CA GLU A 338 4.51 12.89 -18.86
C GLU A 338 5.60 11.96 -18.31
N LEU A 339 6.70 11.82 -19.05
CA LEU A 339 7.87 11.08 -18.60
C LEU A 339 8.51 11.76 -17.39
N ASP A 340 8.69 13.09 -17.43
CA ASP A 340 9.25 13.86 -16.32
C ASP A 340 8.35 13.80 -15.07
N ALA A 341 7.02 13.85 -15.25
CA ALA A 341 6.05 13.66 -14.16
C ALA A 341 6.15 12.24 -13.54
N THR A 342 6.35 11.22 -14.38
CA THR A 342 6.54 9.83 -13.94
C THR A 342 7.85 9.66 -13.18
N VAL A 343 8.94 10.26 -13.67
CA VAL A 343 10.25 10.27 -12.97
C VAL A 343 10.11 10.95 -11.60
N ALA A 344 9.45 12.10 -11.52
CA ALA A 344 9.21 12.79 -10.26
C ALA A 344 8.35 11.96 -9.29
N LEU A 345 7.36 11.21 -9.78
CA LEU A 345 6.57 10.28 -8.99
C LEU A 345 7.43 9.13 -8.44
N LEU A 346 8.24 8.49 -9.28
CA LEU A 346 9.14 7.40 -8.89
C LEU A 346 10.15 7.85 -7.83
N VAL A 347 10.75 9.03 -7.99
CA VAL A 347 11.67 9.58 -6.99
C VAL A 347 10.97 9.79 -5.64
N ARG A 348 9.73 10.29 -5.63
CA ARG A 348 8.95 10.41 -4.38
C ARG A 348 8.69 9.05 -3.73
N LEU A 349 8.32 8.05 -4.52
CA LEU A 349 8.07 6.68 -4.03
C LEU A 349 9.34 6.07 -3.44
N ILE A 350 10.47 6.20 -4.13
CA ILE A 350 11.79 5.72 -3.64
C ILE A 350 12.12 6.40 -2.30
N CYS A 351 11.99 7.73 -2.21
CA CYS A 351 12.23 8.46 -0.96
C CYS A 351 11.32 8.06 0.22
N GLN A 352 10.10 7.60 -0.06
CA GLN A 352 9.15 7.12 0.95
C GLN A 352 9.36 5.64 1.33
N THR A 353 10.14 4.91 0.54
CA THR A 353 10.39 3.49 0.77
C THR A 353 11.38 3.29 1.92
N ALA A 354 10.96 2.54 2.94
CA ALA A 354 11.83 2.12 4.03
C ALA A 354 12.36 0.69 3.80
N ALA A 355 11.46 -0.25 3.51
CA ALA A 355 11.79 -1.66 3.29
C ALA A 355 12.33 -1.89 1.88
N GLY A 356 13.50 -2.52 1.77
CA GLY A 356 14.13 -2.83 0.47
C GLY A 356 14.81 -1.66 -0.23
N ALA A 357 14.86 -0.47 0.39
CA ALA A 357 15.46 0.72 -0.20
C ALA A 357 16.92 0.51 -0.65
N TYR A 358 17.73 -0.20 0.16
CA TYR A 358 19.11 -0.59 -0.21
C TYR A 358 19.15 -1.36 -1.53
N ARG A 359 18.31 -2.40 -1.66
CA ARG A 359 18.26 -3.25 -2.86
C ARG A 359 17.79 -2.47 -4.08
N THR A 360 16.81 -1.59 -3.91
CA THR A 360 16.31 -0.71 -4.98
C THR A 360 17.39 0.25 -5.45
N LEU A 361 18.14 0.86 -4.53
CA LEU A 361 19.24 1.75 -4.86
C LEU A 361 20.38 1.01 -5.56
N GLN A 362 20.80 -0.14 -5.02
CA GLN A 362 21.83 -0.97 -5.64
C GLN A 362 21.43 -1.38 -7.06
N PHE A 363 20.20 -1.85 -7.26
CA PHE A 363 19.68 -2.19 -8.58
C PHE A 363 19.71 -1.02 -9.57
N LEU A 364 19.29 0.18 -9.15
CA LEU A 364 19.32 1.37 -10.00
C LEU A 364 20.75 1.72 -10.42
N LEU A 365 21.71 1.60 -9.50
CA LEU A 365 23.12 1.88 -9.77
C LEU A 365 23.74 0.83 -10.70
N ASP A 366 23.49 -0.45 -10.44
CA ASP A 366 24.00 -1.54 -11.27
C ASP A 366 23.43 -1.47 -12.70
N THR A 367 22.19 -0.97 -12.87
CA THR A 367 21.53 -0.82 -14.17
C THR A 367 21.92 0.47 -14.91
N ALA A 368 22.19 1.56 -14.20
CA ALA A 368 22.59 2.84 -14.79
C ALA A 368 24.03 2.82 -15.35
N MET A 369 24.88 1.87 -14.93
CA MET A 369 26.27 1.81 -15.35
C MET A 369 26.44 1.41 -16.83
N PRO A 370 27.40 2.02 -17.54
CA PRO A 370 27.71 1.64 -18.92
C PRO A 370 28.28 0.20 -18.99
N ALA A 371 28.01 -0.50 -20.10
CA ALA A 371 28.44 -1.89 -20.34
C ALA A 371 29.95 -2.15 -20.18
N SER A 372 30.78 -1.11 -20.20
CA SER A 372 32.23 -1.19 -20.05
C SER A 372 32.71 -1.67 -18.67
N VAL A 373 31.84 -1.68 -17.63
CA VAL A 373 32.24 -1.98 -16.25
C VAL A 373 31.71 -3.33 -15.73
N ILE A 374 30.68 -3.94 -16.34
CA ILE A 374 29.96 -5.12 -15.79
C ILE A 374 29.69 -6.25 -16.82
N THR A 375 30.36 -6.32 -17.97
CA THR A 375 30.00 -7.36 -18.96
C THR A 375 30.32 -8.79 -18.51
N LEU A 376 29.33 -9.47 -17.92
CA LEU A 376 29.06 -10.88 -18.21
C LEU A 376 28.26 -10.90 -19.53
N PRO A 377 28.70 -11.65 -20.55
CA PRO A 377 28.00 -11.70 -21.83
C PRO A 377 26.66 -12.43 -21.64
N GLY A 378 25.52 -11.75 -21.86
CA GLY A 378 24.22 -12.45 -21.97
C GLY A 378 22.93 -11.69 -21.66
N LEU A 379 22.94 -10.50 -21.04
CA LEU A 379 21.71 -9.77 -20.71
C LEU A 379 21.55 -8.51 -21.57
N ALA A 380 20.82 -8.64 -22.69
CA ALA A 380 20.49 -7.56 -23.62
C ALA A 380 19.51 -6.55 -22.99
N LEU A 381 20.04 -5.61 -22.20
CA LEU A 381 19.33 -4.41 -21.74
C LEU A 381 19.41 -3.33 -22.81
N HIS A 382 18.28 -2.70 -23.14
CA HIS A 382 18.23 -1.60 -24.09
C HIS A 382 18.94 -0.35 -23.53
N ASP A 383 19.69 0.39 -24.35
CA ASP A 383 20.41 1.59 -23.89
C ASP A 383 19.47 2.66 -23.30
N GLY A 384 18.25 2.76 -23.83
CA GLY A 384 17.22 3.65 -23.28
C GLY A 384 16.74 3.29 -21.87
N VAL A 385 16.92 2.03 -21.41
CA VAL A 385 16.68 1.66 -20.00
C VAL A 385 17.78 2.24 -19.11
N ARG A 386 19.04 2.17 -19.56
CA ARG A 386 20.19 2.69 -18.82
C ARG A 386 20.10 4.21 -18.67
N GLU A 387 19.78 4.92 -19.75
CA GLU A 387 19.58 6.37 -19.72
C GLU A 387 18.45 6.77 -18.77
N ALA A 388 17.35 6.02 -18.75
CA ALA A 388 16.24 6.27 -17.82
C ALA A 388 16.66 6.05 -16.35
N CYS A 389 17.43 5.01 -16.06
CA CYS A 389 17.99 4.76 -14.74
C CYS A 389 18.96 5.87 -14.31
N ASP A 390 19.82 6.34 -15.20
CA ASP A 390 20.75 7.45 -14.92
C ASP A 390 20.01 8.75 -14.59
N ARG A 391 18.97 9.08 -15.38
CA ARG A 391 18.07 10.22 -15.09
C ARG A 391 17.36 10.08 -13.75
N LEU A 392 16.90 8.88 -13.38
CA LEU A 392 16.28 8.60 -12.09
C LEU A 392 17.27 8.80 -10.93
N VAL A 393 18.50 8.30 -11.07
CA VAL A 393 19.58 8.48 -10.08
C VAL A 393 19.90 9.97 -9.90
N ALA A 394 20.08 10.71 -10.98
CA ALA A 394 20.33 12.16 -10.93
C ALA A 394 19.17 12.93 -10.25
N ALA A 395 17.92 12.61 -10.60
CA ALA A 395 16.74 13.23 -10.00
C ALA A 395 16.59 12.88 -8.50
N LEU A 396 16.92 11.65 -8.11
CA LEU A 396 16.93 11.21 -6.71
C LEU A 396 17.98 11.97 -5.90
N LEU A 397 19.20 12.09 -6.42
CA LEU A 397 20.28 12.86 -5.79
C LEU A 397 19.86 14.32 -5.55
N LEU A 398 19.23 14.94 -6.54
CA LEU A 398 18.73 16.32 -6.44
C LEU A 398 17.62 16.44 -5.37
N GLN A 399 16.70 15.48 -5.27
CA GLN A 399 15.65 15.51 -4.26
C GLN A 399 16.20 15.29 -2.85
N LEU A 400 17.16 14.37 -2.68
CA LEU A 400 17.86 14.17 -1.41
C LEU A 400 18.62 15.43 -0.99
N GLN A 401 19.26 16.11 -1.95
CA GLN A 401 19.90 17.40 -1.71
C GLN A 401 18.89 18.43 -1.20
N LYS A 402 17.74 18.60 -1.86
CA LYS A 402 16.68 19.52 -1.43
C LYS A 402 16.17 19.21 -0.03
N LEU A 403 15.93 17.94 0.29
CA LEU A 403 15.45 17.51 1.61
C LEU A 403 16.47 17.78 2.74
N VAL A 404 17.76 17.79 2.41
CA VAL A 404 18.85 18.07 3.35
C VAL A 404 19.05 19.57 3.53
N HIS A 405 18.95 20.37 2.46
CA HIS A 405 19.13 21.82 2.52
C HIS A 405 17.91 22.53 3.13
N ASN A 406 16.68 22.05 2.87
CA ASN A 406 15.46 22.62 3.46
C ASN A 406 15.27 22.30 4.96
N ARG A 407 16.15 21.51 5.59
CA ARG A 407 16.16 21.32 7.05
C ARG A 407 16.71 22.54 7.82
N GLY A 408 17.27 23.53 7.14
CA GLY A 408 17.96 24.68 7.75
C GLY A 408 17.08 25.86 8.19
N ALA A 409 15.77 25.86 7.93
CA ALA A 409 14.88 26.94 8.34
C ALA A 409 13.72 26.39 9.21
N PRO A 410 13.67 26.67 10.52
CA PRO A 410 12.50 26.39 11.33
C PRO A 410 11.42 27.40 10.95
N ALA A 411 10.44 27.00 10.13
CA ALA A 411 9.18 27.73 10.07
C ALA A 411 8.41 27.40 11.37
N LEU A 412 8.24 28.40 12.22
CA LEU A 412 7.36 28.35 13.40
C LEU A 412 5.94 28.01 12.95
N GLY A 413 5.51 26.76 13.11
CA GLY A 413 4.08 26.42 13.04
C GLY A 413 3.71 25.04 12.51
N ASP A 414 4.55 24.37 11.72
CA ASP A 414 4.14 23.11 11.07
C ASP A 414 4.73 21.85 11.72
N ALA A 415 3.90 20.80 11.74
CA ALA A 415 4.15 19.52 12.39
C ALA A 415 5.56 18.94 12.11
N SER A 416 6.13 18.30 13.14
CA SER A 416 7.46 17.67 13.12
C SER A 416 7.83 17.06 11.75
N PRO A 417 9.00 17.40 11.16
CA PRO A 417 9.37 16.90 9.84
C PRO A 417 9.51 15.38 9.88
N ARG A 418 8.67 14.68 9.09
CA ARG A 418 8.70 13.21 8.99
C ARG A 418 10.12 12.75 8.61
N PRO A 419 10.71 11.76 9.31
CA PRO A 419 12.02 11.24 8.95
C PRO A 419 11.96 10.60 7.56
N VAL A 420 12.87 10.99 6.66
CA VAL A 420 13.00 10.36 5.34
C VAL A 420 13.66 8.97 5.56
N PRO A 421 12.95 7.85 5.37
CA PRO A 421 13.48 6.53 5.70
C PRO A 421 14.75 6.20 4.89
N ILE A 422 14.79 6.60 3.62
CA ILE A 422 15.92 6.37 2.72
C ILE A 422 17.22 7.01 3.20
N LYS A 423 17.18 8.07 4.02
CA LYS A 423 18.38 8.71 4.55
C LYS A 423 19.18 7.74 5.42
N ARG A 424 18.50 6.97 6.28
CA ARG A 424 19.16 5.99 7.16
C ARG A 424 19.76 4.84 6.34
N GLU A 425 19.06 4.41 5.31
CA GLU A 425 19.53 3.32 4.45
C GLU A 425 20.67 3.75 3.52
N LEU A 426 20.69 5.00 3.07
CA LEU A 426 21.84 5.59 2.38
C LEU A 426 23.07 5.60 3.27
N LEU A 427 22.94 6.04 4.54
CA LEU A 427 24.05 5.98 5.51
C LEU A 427 24.56 4.55 5.73
N ARG A 428 23.64 3.58 5.77
CA ARG A 428 24.01 2.16 5.80
C ARG A 428 24.69 1.69 4.52
N MET A 429 24.26 2.14 3.33
CA MET A 429 24.97 1.89 2.06
C MET A 429 26.38 2.47 2.07
N PHE A 430 26.61 3.63 2.71
CA PHE A 430 27.97 4.16 2.91
C PHE A 430 28.80 3.22 3.76
N HIS A 431 28.28 2.78 4.91
CA HIS A 431 28.98 1.91 5.83
C HIS A 431 29.28 0.52 5.23
N ASP A 432 28.27 -0.11 4.62
CA ASP A 432 28.37 -1.45 4.05
C ASP A 432 29.07 -1.46 2.67
N GLY A 433 29.02 -0.34 1.92
CA GLY A 433 29.71 -0.17 0.64
C GLY A 433 31.22 -0.04 0.76
N LEU A 434 31.73 0.24 1.97
CA LEU A 434 33.16 0.22 2.32
C LEU A 434 33.65 -1.16 2.79
N ALA A 435 32.75 -2.15 2.92
CA ALA A 435 33.08 -3.52 3.34
C ALA A 435 33.65 -4.38 2.17
N PRO A 436 34.47 -5.40 2.45
CA PRO A 436 35.10 -6.23 1.42
C PRO A 436 34.06 -7.01 0.61
N GLY A 437 33.98 -6.77 -0.71
CA GLY A 437 33.18 -7.58 -1.64
C GLY A 437 32.21 -6.85 -2.57
N GLN A 438 31.90 -5.56 -2.37
CA GLN A 438 30.81 -4.87 -3.11
C GLN A 438 31.22 -4.06 -4.36
N HIS A 439 30.25 -3.72 -5.22
CA HIS A 439 30.39 -3.17 -6.58
C HIS A 439 30.97 -1.74 -6.66
N LYS A 440 31.80 -1.47 -7.68
CA LYS A 440 32.42 -0.15 -7.99
C LYS A 440 31.40 1.01 -8.09
N ALA A 441 30.18 0.70 -8.53
CA ALA A 441 29.08 1.65 -8.72
C ALA A 441 28.63 2.32 -7.42
N THR A 442 28.62 1.56 -6.32
CA THR A 442 28.27 2.07 -4.99
C THR A 442 29.25 3.16 -4.59
N VAL A 443 30.56 2.95 -4.73
CA VAL A 443 31.58 3.92 -4.29
C VAL A 443 31.51 5.25 -5.06
N LEU A 444 31.27 5.22 -6.37
CA LEU A 444 31.13 6.43 -7.20
C LEU A 444 29.85 7.22 -6.87
N PHE A 445 28.72 6.54 -6.67
CA PHE A 445 27.48 7.18 -6.23
C PHE A 445 27.62 7.83 -4.85
N LEU A 446 28.28 7.14 -3.93
CA LEU A 446 28.57 7.63 -2.58
C LEU A 446 29.45 8.89 -2.64
N LEU A 447 30.48 8.91 -3.50
CA LEU A 447 31.32 10.09 -3.74
C LEU A 447 30.53 11.25 -4.34
N GLN A 448 29.69 11.01 -5.36
CA GLN A 448 28.84 12.05 -5.95
C GLN A 448 27.82 12.62 -4.95
N LEU A 449 27.12 11.79 -4.18
CA LEU A 449 26.18 12.25 -3.15
C LEU A 449 26.89 13.13 -2.10
N ALA A 450 28.10 12.72 -1.74
CA ALA A 450 28.91 13.38 -0.73
C ALA A 450 29.47 14.73 -1.22
N LEU A 451 29.77 14.89 -2.51
CA LEU A 451 30.08 16.20 -3.10
C LEU A 451 28.88 17.12 -3.29
N MET A 452 27.70 16.57 -3.54
CA MET A 452 26.49 17.34 -3.79
C MET A 452 25.83 17.89 -2.51
N SER A 453 26.27 17.47 -1.32
CA SER A 453 25.65 17.88 -0.05
C SER A 453 26.62 17.96 1.15
N PRO A 454 27.30 19.11 1.33
CA PRO A 454 28.17 19.38 2.50
C PRO A 454 27.52 19.11 3.89
N PRO A 455 26.19 19.29 4.11
CA PRO A 455 25.58 19.00 5.41
C PRO A 455 25.38 17.50 5.69
N LEU A 456 25.14 16.67 4.67
CA LEU A 456 25.17 15.21 4.81
C LEU A 456 26.60 14.73 5.09
N LEU A 457 27.57 15.39 4.46
CA LEU A 457 28.99 15.20 4.66
C LEU A 457 29.42 15.41 6.12
N GLY A 458 28.90 16.42 6.82
CA GLY A 458 29.26 16.66 8.22
C GLY A 458 28.90 15.49 9.15
N THR A 459 27.76 14.83 8.90
CA THR A 459 27.32 13.65 9.66
C THR A 459 28.00 12.36 9.22
N VAL A 460 28.31 12.22 7.92
CA VAL A 460 28.93 11.02 7.35
C VAL A 460 30.45 11.02 7.52
N ALA A 461 31.10 12.17 7.34
CA ALA A 461 32.56 12.28 7.35
C ALA A 461 33.16 11.98 8.72
N ALA A 462 32.46 12.26 9.82
CA ALA A 462 32.94 11.84 11.14
C ALA A 462 33.04 10.30 11.25
N GLU A 463 32.01 9.57 10.81
CA GLU A 463 31.99 8.09 10.81
C GLU A 463 32.86 7.47 9.71
N LEU A 464 32.93 8.11 8.53
CA LEU A 464 33.72 7.66 7.39
C LEU A 464 35.23 7.77 7.68
N VAL A 465 35.63 8.80 8.41
CA VAL A 465 37.01 8.96 8.91
C VAL A 465 37.35 7.92 9.98
N ASP A 466 36.41 7.57 10.86
CA ASP A 466 36.60 6.48 11.84
C ASP A 466 36.65 5.08 11.17
N SER A 467 36.08 4.94 9.98
CA SER A 467 36.04 3.71 9.18
C SER A 467 37.25 3.55 8.23
N LEU A 468 37.91 4.65 7.87
CA LEU A 468 39.11 4.69 7.01
C LEU A 468 40.37 4.22 7.76
N LYS A 469 40.43 2.93 8.09
CA LYS A 469 41.64 2.29 8.64
C LYS A 469 42.59 1.86 7.50
N PRO A 470 43.92 1.74 7.75
CA PRO A 470 44.91 1.28 6.75
C PRO A 470 44.52 0.06 5.90
N PRO A 471 43.88 -1.01 6.42
CA PRO A 471 43.44 -2.14 5.60
C PRO A 471 42.36 -1.79 4.57
N VAL A 472 41.45 -0.86 4.87
CA VAL A 472 40.38 -0.42 3.94
C VAL A 472 40.97 0.38 2.78
N LEU A 473 42.00 1.19 3.04
CA LEU A 473 42.72 1.97 2.03
C LEU A 473 43.55 1.11 1.10
N ASN A 474 44.24 0.09 1.63
CA ASN A 474 44.93 -0.92 0.81
C ASN A 474 43.96 -1.65 -0.13
N GLN A 475 42.74 -1.95 0.33
CA GLN A 475 41.70 -2.60 -0.49
C GLN A 475 41.07 -1.66 -1.52
N LEU A 476 40.83 -0.39 -1.17
CA LEU A 476 40.40 0.63 -2.12
C LEU A 476 41.44 0.75 -3.24
N HIS A 477 42.72 0.93 -2.91
CA HIS A 477 43.79 1.02 -3.90
C HIS A 477 43.87 -0.20 -4.84
N GLN A 478 43.79 -1.43 -4.32
CA GLN A 478 43.77 -2.64 -5.15
C GLN A 478 42.58 -2.68 -6.12
N ARG A 479 41.45 -2.03 -5.77
CA ARG A 479 40.24 -1.97 -6.61
C ARG A 479 40.20 -0.80 -7.58
N PHE A 480 40.88 0.30 -7.25
CA PHE A 480 41.01 1.48 -8.11
C PHE A 480 42.22 1.40 -9.06
N SER A 481 43.18 0.52 -8.78
CA SER A 481 44.35 0.21 -9.63
C SER A 481 44.03 -0.12 -11.11
N PRO A 482 42.92 -0.82 -11.47
CA PRO A 482 42.57 -1.10 -12.86
C PRO A 482 41.78 0.01 -13.58
N LEU A 483 41.55 1.19 -12.98
CA LEU A 483 40.82 2.28 -13.64
C LEU A 483 41.73 3.06 -14.61
N PRO A 484 41.17 3.62 -15.71
CA PRO A 484 41.86 4.61 -16.52
C PRO A 484 42.34 5.77 -15.64
N ARG A 485 43.54 6.30 -15.91
CA ARG A 485 44.15 7.40 -15.12
C ARG A 485 43.19 8.57 -14.90
N ASP A 486 42.39 8.91 -15.91
CA ASP A 486 41.45 10.03 -15.87
C ASP A 486 40.32 9.84 -14.83
N GLU A 487 39.83 8.61 -14.65
CA GLU A 487 38.79 8.30 -13.64
C GLU A 487 39.37 8.23 -12.22
N LEU A 488 40.62 7.78 -12.09
CA LEU A 488 41.35 7.80 -10.82
C LEU A 488 41.60 9.25 -10.36
N ASP A 489 42.04 10.11 -11.27
CA ASP A 489 42.28 11.54 -10.99
C ASP A 489 40.97 12.27 -10.66
N ALA A 490 39.87 11.94 -11.32
CA ALA A 490 38.54 12.44 -10.98
C ALA A 490 38.10 11.98 -9.57
N THR A 491 38.29 10.70 -9.26
CA THR A 491 37.96 10.12 -7.94
C THR A 491 38.80 10.75 -6.82
N VAL A 492 40.09 10.97 -7.07
CA VAL A 492 41.01 11.65 -6.16
C VAL A 492 40.60 13.11 -5.98
N ALA A 493 40.31 13.85 -7.05
CA ALA A 493 39.85 15.23 -6.96
C ALA A 493 38.51 15.37 -6.19
N LEU A 494 37.62 14.38 -6.33
CA LEU A 494 36.36 14.28 -5.59
C LEU A 494 36.62 14.05 -4.09
N LEU A 495 37.52 13.11 -3.73
CA LEU A 495 37.96 12.86 -2.35
C LEU A 495 38.63 14.09 -1.70
N VAL A 496 39.49 14.80 -2.44
CA VAL A 496 40.14 16.03 -1.98
C VAL A 496 39.11 17.11 -1.65
N ARG A 497 38.13 17.33 -2.54
CA ARG A 497 37.03 18.27 -2.30
C ARG A 497 36.17 17.87 -1.10
N LEU A 498 35.94 16.57 -0.92
CA LEU A 498 35.22 16.00 0.22
C LEU A 498 35.90 16.35 1.55
N ILE A 499 37.21 16.13 1.64
CA ILE A 499 38.02 16.38 2.84
C ILE A 499 38.00 17.88 3.16
N CYS A 500 38.19 18.75 2.16
CA CYS A 500 38.20 20.20 2.33
C CYS A 500 36.86 20.80 2.80
N GLN A 501 35.73 20.12 2.58
CA GLN A 501 34.40 20.63 2.95
C GLN A 501 33.97 20.25 4.39
N THR A 502 34.74 19.42 5.10
CA THR A 502 34.36 18.90 6.44
C THR A 502 35.08 19.63 7.57
N ALA A 503 34.44 20.64 8.19
CA ALA A 503 35.09 21.46 9.23
C ALA A 503 35.54 20.65 10.48
N ALA A 504 34.85 19.56 10.83
CA ALA A 504 35.14 18.76 12.04
C ALA A 504 36.00 17.50 11.78
N GLY A 505 36.09 17.03 10.53
CA GLY A 505 36.81 15.80 10.14
C GLY A 505 38.11 16.04 9.36
N ALA A 506 38.27 17.23 8.76
CA ALA A 506 39.43 17.57 7.94
C ALA A 506 40.76 17.43 8.70
N TYR A 507 40.84 17.86 9.97
CA TYR A 507 42.09 17.79 10.74
C TYR A 507 42.54 16.34 10.98
N ARG A 508 41.64 15.44 11.41
CA ARG A 508 41.98 14.02 11.64
C ARG A 508 42.30 13.28 10.35
N THR A 509 41.59 13.59 9.27
CA THR A 509 41.83 12.97 7.95
C THR A 509 43.14 13.45 7.34
N LEU A 510 43.44 14.75 7.45
CA LEU A 510 44.71 15.33 7.05
C LEU A 510 45.85 14.75 7.88
N GLN A 511 45.70 14.67 9.21
CA GLN A 511 46.68 14.05 10.11
C GLN A 511 46.95 12.59 9.70
N PHE A 512 45.91 11.79 9.46
CA PHE A 512 46.04 10.42 9.01
C PHE A 512 46.72 10.30 7.62
N LEU A 513 46.35 11.15 6.65
CA LEU A 513 46.97 11.17 5.32
C LEU A 513 48.45 11.59 5.39
N LEU A 514 48.78 12.57 6.25
CA LEU A 514 50.15 12.98 6.55
C LEU A 514 50.94 11.85 7.21
N ASP A 515 50.37 11.20 8.24
CA ASP A 515 51.02 10.08 8.94
C ASP A 515 51.25 8.86 8.03
N THR A 516 50.44 8.70 6.98
CA THR A 516 50.53 7.59 6.00
C THR A 516 51.44 7.90 4.80
N ALA A 517 51.48 9.17 4.37
CA ALA A 517 52.33 9.68 3.29
C ALA A 517 53.79 9.90 3.72
N MET A 518 54.01 10.17 5.01
CA MET A 518 55.37 10.37 5.54
C MET A 518 56.18 9.07 5.47
N PRO A 519 57.45 9.12 5.04
CA PRO A 519 58.30 7.95 4.94
C PRO A 519 58.48 7.29 6.32
N ALA A 520 58.63 5.97 6.33
CA ALA A 520 58.68 5.10 7.51
C ALA A 520 59.78 5.43 8.56
N SER A 521 60.57 6.49 8.34
CA SER A 521 61.66 6.91 9.21
C SER A 521 61.21 7.71 10.43
N VAL A 522 59.93 8.08 10.59
CA VAL A 522 59.53 8.97 11.70
C VAL A 522 58.68 8.30 12.78
N ILE A 523 57.60 7.55 12.50
CA ILE A 523 56.85 6.82 13.56
C ILE A 523 56.08 5.63 12.95
N THR A 524 56.47 4.38 13.23
CA THR A 524 55.52 3.24 13.17
C THR A 524 56.03 2.06 14.03
N PRO A 525 55.19 1.48 14.92
CA PRO A 525 55.47 0.17 15.50
C PRO A 525 55.34 -0.93 14.43
N PRO A 526 56.06 -2.06 14.55
CA PRO A 526 56.13 -3.08 13.51
C PRO A 526 54.80 -3.83 13.41
N GLY A 527 54.09 -3.69 12.28
CA GLY A 527 52.86 -4.47 12.03
C GLY A 527 51.89 -3.95 10.95
N LEU A 528 52.08 -2.74 10.42
CA LEU A 528 51.17 -2.09 9.44
C LEU A 528 51.93 -1.61 8.19
N ALA A 529 52.45 -2.53 7.37
CA ALA A 529 53.01 -2.15 6.08
C ALA A 529 51.89 -1.87 5.07
N LEU A 530 51.74 -0.62 4.62
CA LEU A 530 50.89 -0.26 3.47
C LEU A 530 51.61 -0.59 2.16
N HIS A 531 50.84 -0.96 1.14
CA HIS A 531 51.36 -1.26 -0.21
C HIS A 531 51.92 0.02 -0.86
N ASP A 532 53.04 -0.05 -1.59
CA ASP A 532 53.71 1.15 -2.14
C ASP A 532 52.80 2.00 -3.04
N GLY A 533 51.89 1.38 -3.79
CA GLY A 533 50.91 2.11 -4.59
C GLY A 533 49.87 2.90 -3.77
N VAL A 534 49.59 2.49 -2.52
CA VAL A 534 48.71 3.23 -1.60
C VAL A 534 49.44 4.46 -1.08
N ARG A 535 50.73 4.33 -0.79
CA ARG A 535 51.61 5.45 -0.43
C ARG A 535 51.68 6.45 -1.59
N GLU A 536 51.87 5.99 -2.83
CA GLU A 536 51.87 6.86 -4.01
C GLU A 536 50.51 7.56 -4.23
N ALA A 537 49.39 6.86 -4.01
CA ALA A 537 48.05 7.45 -4.08
C ALA A 537 47.82 8.50 -2.96
N CYS A 538 48.31 8.23 -1.75
CA CYS A 538 48.30 9.17 -0.62
C CYS A 538 49.17 10.40 -0.91
N ASP A 539 50.35 10.23 -1.49
CA ASP A 539 51.24 11.33 -1.89
C ASP A 539 50.58 12.22 -2.94
N ARG A 540 49.91 11.63 -3.94
CA ARG A 540 49.12 12.37 -4.94
C ARG A 540 47.93 13.09 -4.32
N LEU A 541 47.23 12.46 -3.38
CA LEU A 541 46.13 13.06 -2.61
C LEU A 541 46.61 14.27 -1.81
N VAL A 542 47.75 14.15 -1.12
CA VAL A 542 48.38 15.23 -0.36
C VAL A 542 48.84 16.36 -1.30
N ALA A 543 49.46 16.03 -2.42
CA ALA A 543 49.86 17.03 -3.43
C ALA A 543 48.64 17.79 -4.00
N ALA A 544 47.56 17.09 -4.31
CA ALA A 544 46.32 17.70 -4.80
C ALA A 544 45.60 18.55 -3.71
N LEU A 545 45.62 18.10 -2.45
CA LEU A 545 45.13 18.87 -1.29
C LEU A 545 45.91 20.16 -1.09
N LEU A 546 47.25 20.08 -1.12
CA LEU A 546 48.14 21.24 -1.01
C LEU A 546 47.90 22.23 -2.15
N LEU A 547 47.70 21.74 -3.38
CA LEU A 547 47.45 22.59 -4.55
C LEU A 547 46.07 23.26 -4.50
N GLN A 548 45.05 22.60 -3.95
CA GLN A 548 43.73 23.20 -3.71
C GLN A 548 43.75 24.20 -2.55
N LEU A 549 44.45 23.90 -1.46
CA LEU A 549 44.68 24.85 -0.35
C LEU A 549 45.44 26.08 -0.83
N GLN A 550 46.46 25.90 -1.67
CA GLN A 550 47.21 26.98 -2.28
C GLN A 550 46.31 27.85 -3.17
N LYS A 551 45.43 27.25 -3.97
CA LYS A 551 44.41 28.00 -4.77
C LYS A 551 43.40 28.74 -3.88
N LEU A 552 42.96 28.15 -2.77
CA LEU A 552 42.06 28.79 -1.81
C LEU A 552 42.71 29.96 -1.06
N VAL A 553 43.98 29.81 -0.68
CA VAL A 553 44.79 30.88 -0.08
C VAL A 553 45.08 31.98 -1.09
N HIS A 554 45.36 31.64 -2.35
CA HIS A 554 45.57 32.62 -3.42
C HIS A 554 44.30 33.40 -3.75
N ASN A 555 43.13 32.74 -3.79
CA ASN A 555 41.84 33.41 -3.99
C ASN A 555 41.38 34.26 -2.79
N ARG A 556 41.85 33.96 -1.57
CA ARG A 556 41.62 34.81 -0.39
C ARG A 556 42.65 35.94 -0.23
N GLY A 557 43.77 35.87 -0.96
CA GLY A 557 44.89 36.82 -0.87
C GLY A 557 44.88 37.93 -1.92
N ALA A 558 43.85 38.05 -2.77
CA ALA A 558 43.70 39.19 -3.66
C ALA A 558 42.95 40.34 -2.91
N PRO A 559 43.64 41.40 -2.46
CA PRO A 559 42.94 42.60 -2.02
C PRO A 559 42.22 43.21 -3.22
N ALA A 560 40.94 43.55 -3.03
CA ALA A 560 40.21 44.40 -3.95
C ALA A 560 40.91 45.78 -3.99
N LEU A 561 41.74 45.99 -5.01
CA LEU A 561 42.25 47.29 -5.39
C LEU A 561 41.24 47.88 -6.40
N GLY A 562 40.42 48.81 -5.92
CA GLY A 562 39.48 49.56 -6.74
C GLY A 562 38.33 50.10 -5.93
N ASP A 563 38.57 51.23 -5.25
CA ASP A 563 37.76 52.46 -5.35
C ASP A 563 37.78 53.25 -4.03
N ALA A 564 38.65 54.27 -4.02
CA ALA A 564 38.51 55.51 -3.27
C ALA A 564 38.49 56.64 -4.30
#